data_AF-A0A4V5NY63-F1
#
_entry.id   AF-A0A4V5NY63-F1
#
_cell.length_a   1.000
_cell.length_b   1.000
_cell.length_c   1.000
_cell.angle_alpha   90.00
_cell.angle_beta   90.00
_cell.angle_gamma   90.00
#
_symmetry.space_group_name_H-M   'P 1'
#
loop_
_entity.id
_entity.type
_entity.pdbx_description
1 polymer ?
#
loop_
_entity_poly.entity_id
_entity_poly.type
_entity_poly.pdbx_seq_one_letter_code
_entity_poly.pdbx_strand_id
1 'polypeptide(L)'
;MLSLVLTALLGGGAPMCDRSELPGCLERLPTPLVSALSQHWGVPPRQLGPTLERQLAGQGAVTLTLGRQALILTDGRRIAQPHILLVGHEVYELPSVHSLSLAVLHEQGHLIEVGEELRQPYRFAYWPEVWQEEVVADLYALWQLARRGELALGWDLVHLRNFNLMGAAPDWAHWTTPVLLPWLVSPERRQTLARLSFERVLATSVVVAADLPHFRTLGRRQFGPGRGAYPYVPPQLVERWWQLLTPSLSLLMGEDLAPYRQRQHRLMVAKSAN
;
A
#
# COMPACT_ATOMS: atom_id res chain seq x y z
N MET A 1 -31.98 -5.78 28.89
CA MET A 1 -31.07 -4.60 28.91
C MET A 1 -30.13 -4.73 27.72
N LEU A 2 -30.55 -4.27 26.54
CA LEU A 2 -30.22 -2.96 25.96
C LEU A 2 -28.70 -2.70 25.89
N SER A 3 -28.12 -3.02 24.73
CA SER A 3 -27.34 -2.03 23.97
C SER A 3 -27.29 -2.48 22.52
N LEU A 4 -28.25 -1.94 21.75
CA LEU A 4 -28.02 -1.59 20.36
C LEU A 4 -26.78 -0.70 20.33
N VAL A 5 -25.64 -1.23 19.87
CA VAL A 5 -24.53 -0.36 19.47
C VAL A 5 -24.91 0.21 18.11
N LEU A 6 -25.05 1.53 18.12
CA LEU A 6 -25.49 2.41 17.06
C LEU A 6 -24.56 2.31 15.83
N THR A 7 -24.81 1.37 14.92
CA THR A 7 -24.36 1.46 13.53
C THR A 7 -25.18 2.53 12.80
N ALA A 8 -24.85 3.79 13.03
CA ALA A 8 -25.29 4.91 12.19
C ALA A 8 -24.53 6.17 12.62
N LEU A 9 -23.52 6.60 11.84
CA LEU A 9 -23.13 8.01 11.62
C LEU A 9 -21.90 8.12 10.68
N LEU A 10 -21.83 7.32 9.61
CA LEU A 10 -20.97 7.55 8.43
C LEU A 10 -21.71 7.07 7.16
N GLY A 11 -22.99 7.46 7.02
CA GLY A 11 -23.83 7.11 5.86
C GLY A 11 -23.49 7.87 4.57
N GLY A 12 -22.50 8.76 4.59
CA GLY A 12 -21.91 9.37 3.40
C GLY A 12 -20.40 9.16 3.48
N GLY A 13 -19.78 8.66 2.40
CA GLY A 13 -18.33 8.51 2.34
C GLY A 13 -17.60 9.83 2.63
N ALA A 14 -16.34 9.76 3.05
CA ALA A 14 -15.54 10.96 3.26
C ALA A 14 -15.53 11.83 1.98
N PRO A 15 -15.68 13.15 2.10
CA PRO A 15 -15.52 14.04 0.95
C PRO A 15 -14.15 13.83 0.31
N MET A 16 -14.10 14.01 -1.00
CA MET A 16 -12.90 13.83 -1.80
C MET A 16 -12.60 15.11 -2.58
N CYS A 17 -11.34 15.55 -2.55
CA CYS A 17 -10.86 16.66 -3.36
C CYS A 17 -9.67 16.20 -4.20
N ASP A 18 -9.73 16.42 -5.52
CA ASP A 18 -8.53 16.39 -6.35
C ASP A 18 -7.78 17.72 -6.21
N ARG A 19 -6.44 17.65 -6.24
CA ARG A 19 -5.53 18.79 -6.16
C ARG A 19 -5.86 19.86 -7.18
N SER A 20 -6.20 19.49 -8.41
CA SER A 20 -6.50 20.43 -9.50
C SER A 20 -7.80 21.21 -9.26
N GLU A 21 -8.69 20.69 -8.43
CA GLU A 21 -10.00 21.28 -8.12
C GLU A 21 -10.08 21.80 -6.68
N LEU A 22 -8.96 21.82 -5.95
CA LEU A 22 -8.94 22.06 -4.52
C LEU A 22 -9.62 23.38 -4.09
N PRO A 23 -9.45 24.52 -4.79
CA PRO A 23 -10.15 25.75 -4.42
C PRO A 23 -11.68 25.60 -4.42
N GLY A 24 -12.26 25.06 -5.51
CA GLY A 24 -13.71 24.85 -5.61
C GLY A 24 -14.20 23.66 -4.78
N CYS A 25 -13.33 22.71 -4.45
CA CYS A 25 -13.67 21.64 -3.52
C CYS A 25 -13.81 22.16 -2.09
N LEU A 26 -12.88 23.01 -1.62
CA LEU A 26 -12.89 23.62 -0.29
C LEU A 26 -14.18 24.39 0.01
N GLU A 27 -14.74 25.08 -0.99
CA GLU A 27 -16.01 25.80 -0.89
C GLU A 27 -17.22 24.87 -0.70
N ARG A 28 -17.11 23.63 -1.16
CA ARG A 28 -18.17 22.60 -1.06
C ARG A 28 -18.00 21.69 0.14
N LEU A 29 -16.86 21.74 0.84
CA LEU A 29 -16.64 20.91 2.02
C LEU A 29 -17.60 21.33 3.16
N PRO A 30 -18.05 20.37 3.99
CA PRO A 30 -18.86 20.70 5.16
C PRO A 30 -18.14 21.69 6.08
N THR A 31 -18.82 22.76 6.49
CA THR A 31 -18.27 23.79 7.39
C THR A 31 -17.61 23.20 8.65
N PRO A 32 -18.17 22.15 9.31
CA PRO A 32 -17.50 21.53 10.45
C PRO A 32 -16.13 20.94 10.12
N LEU A 33 -15.94 20.37 8.92
CA LEU A 33 -14.68 19.81 8.46
C LEU A 33 -13.65 20.91 8.17
N VAL A 34 -14.07 21.96 7.44
CA VAL A 34 -13.22 23.11 7.15
C VAL A 34 -12.72 23.77 8.45
N SER A 35 -13.61 23.93 9.43
CA SER A 35 -13.26 24.49 10.75
C SER A 35 -12.28 23.59 11.51
N ALA A 36 -12.51 22.28 11.54
CA ALA A 36 -11.62 21.33 12.22
C ALA A 36 -10.21 21.32 11.60
N LEU A 37 -10.13 21.27 10.26
CA LEU A 37 -8.86 21.34 9.52
C LEU A 37 -8.14 22.67 9.80
N SER A 38 -8.86 23.80 9.74
CA SER A 38 -8.31 25.14 10.03
C SER A 38 -7.73 25.23 11.43
N GLN A 39 -8.46 24.71 12.42
CA GLN A 39 -8.04 24.69 13.82
C GLN A 39 -6.82 23.78 14.03
N HIS A 40 -6.83 22.58 13.43
CA HIS A 40 -5.73 21.62 13.57
C HIS A 40 -4.39 22.19 13.09
N TRP A 41 -4.38 22.89 11.95
CA TRP A 41 -3.16 23.51 11.41
C TRP A 41 -2.94 24.96 11.83
N GLY A 42 -3.85 25.57 12.61
CA GLY A 42 -3.73 26.96 13.04
C GLY A 42 -3.75 27.98 11.89
N VAL A 43 -4.46 27.67 10.80
CA VAL A 43 -4.55 28.55 9.62
C VAL A 43 -6.00 28.97 9.36
N PRO A 44 -6.25 30.19 8.85
CA PRO A 44 -7.60 30.57 8.41
C PRO A 44 -8.10 29.68 7.26
N PRO A 45 -9.42 29.45 7.11
CA PRO A 45 -9.97 28.61 6.04
C PRO A 45 -9.47 28.95 4.63
N ARG A 46 -9.33 30.24 4.31
CA ARG A 46 -8.80 30.73 3.03
C ARG A 46 -7.33 30.33 2.73
N GLN A 47 -6.59 29.86 3.74
CA GLN A 47 -5.21 29.41 3.62
C GLN A 47 -5.08 27.88 3.73
N LEU A 48 -6.20 27.14 3.80
CA LEU A 48 -6.16 25.68 3.85
C LEU A 48 -5.63 25.05 2.56
N GLY A 49 -5.93 25.62 1.39
CA GLY A 49 -5.52 25.08 0.09
C GLY A 49 -4.03 24.72 0.03
N PRO A 50 -3.11 25.68 0.23
CA PRO A 50 -1.67 25.39 0.26
C PRO A 50 -1.25 24.38 1.33
N THR A 51 -1.96 24.30 2.46
CA THR A 51 -1.68 23.31 3.52
C THR A 51 -2.08 21.91 3.10
N LEU A 52 -3.24 21.75 2.46
CA LEU A 52 -3.72 20.48 1.92
C LEU A 52 -2.86 20.02 0.73
N GLU A 53 -2.44 20.92 -0.15
CA GLU A 53 -1.51 20.59 -1.25
C GLU A 53 -0.19 20.02 -0.73
N ARG A 54 0.33 20.54 0.38
CA ARG A 54 1.55 20.00 1.00
C ARG A 54 1.36 18.59 1.55
N GLN A 55 0.14 18.21 1.96
CA GLN A 55 -0.12 16.83 2.41
C GLN A 55 -0.03 15.82 1.26
N LEU A 56 -0.30 16.25 0.03
CA LEU A 56 -0.16 15.42 -1.18
C LEU A 56 1.29 15.33 -1.71
N ALA A 57 2.25 16.03 -1.09
CA ALA A 57 3.59 16.15 -1.67
C ALA A 57 4.27 14.79 -1.86
N GLY A 58 4.37 14.36 -3.12
CA GLY A 58 4.98 13.08 -3.50
C GLY A 58 4.03 11.88 -3.51
N GLN A 59 2.78 12.04 -3.06
CA GLN A 59 1.77 10.99 -2.95
C GLN A 59 0.67 11.15 -4.00
N GLY A 60 0.08 10.04 -4.44
CA GLY A 60 -1.04 10.05 -5.39
C GLY A 60 -2.38 10.34 -4.72
N ALA A 61 -2.53 9.95 -3.46
CA ALA A 61 -3.68 10.24 -2.62
C ALA A 61 -3.25 10.22 -1.15
N VAL A 62 -4.07 10.80 -0.28
CA VAL A 62 -3.90 10.73 1.17
C VAL A 62 -5.24 10.91 1.89
N THR A 63 -5.41 10.18 2.98
CA THR A 63 -6.54 10.31 3.89
C THR A 63 -6.17 11.16 5.10
N LEU A 64 -6.92 12.23 5.32
CA LEU A 64 -6.78 13.10 6.48
C LEU A 64 -7.91 12.82 7.45
N THR A 65 -7.60 12.33 8.65
CA THR A 65 -8.59 12.05 9.69
C THR A 65 -8.46 13.02 10.86
N LEU A 66 -9.57 13.65 11.28
CA LEU A 66 -9.66 14.51 12.45
C LEU A 66 -10.89 14.12 13.29
N GLY A 67 -10.67 13.37 14.36
CA GLY A 67 -11.75 12.83 15.19
C GLY A 67 -12.68 11.94 14.35
N ARG A 68 -13.93 12.36 14.19
CA ARG A 68 -14.95 11.62 13.40
C ARG A 68 -15.10 12.13 11.96
N GLN A 69 -14.23 13.02 11.53
CA GLN A 69 -14.26 13.62 10.20
C GLN A 69 -13.06 13.14 9.40
N ALA A 70 -13.26 13.06 8.08
CA ALA A 70 -12.20 12.71 7.17
C ALA A 70 -12.30 13.50 5.86
N LEU A 71 -11.16 13.59 5.16
CA LEU A 71 -11.04 14.13 3.82
C LEU A 71 -10.07 13.25 3.04
N ILE A 72 -10.48 12.78 1.86
CA ILE A 72 -9.57 12.14 0.92
C ILE A 72 -9.07 13.20 -0.04
N LEU A 73 -7.76 13.36 -0.13
CA LEU A 73 -7.11 14.19 -1.13
C LEU A 73 -6.54 13.29 -2.21
N THR A 74 -6.59 13.74 -3.46
CA THR A 74 -6.02 13.02 -4.60
C THR A 74 -5.19 13.96 -5.47
N ASP A 75 -4.18 13.44 -6.14
CA ASP A 75 -3.41 14.12 -7.18
C ASP A 75 -3.43 13.25 -8.44
N GLY A 76 -4.45 13.45 -9.28
CA GLY A 76 -4.64 12.68 -10.51
C GLY A 76 -3.44 12.75 -11.45
N ARG A 77 -2.68 13.86 -11.44
CA ARG A 77 -1.45 13.96 -12.24
C ARG A 77 -0.38 13.03 -11.71
N ARG A 78 -0.20 12.95 -10.39
CA ARG A 78 0.75 12.02 -9.76
C ARG A 78 0.34 10.56 -9.96
N ILE A 79 -0.95 10.25 -9.85
CA ILE A 79 -1.49 8.90 -10.11
C ILE A 79 -1.19 8.47 -11.56
N ALA A 80 -1.29 9.37 -12.52
CA ALA A 80 -1.03 9.08 -13.94
C ALA A 80 0.46 9.02 -14.32
N GLN A 81 1.40 9.32 -13.40
CA GLN A 81 2.82 9.32 -13.72
C GLN A 81 3.34 7.91 -14.01
N PRO A 82 4.19 7.74 -15.04
CA PRO A 82 4.84 6.46 -15.30
C PRO A 82 5.77 6.07 -14.15
N HIS A 83 5.98 4.76 -14.01
CA HIS A 83 6.99 4.22 -13.10
C HIS A 83 8.34 4.21 -13.80
N ILE A 84 9.30 4.96 -13.25
CA ILE A 84 10.69 4.96 -13.71
C ILE A 84 11.53 4.33 -12.61
N LEU A 85 12.12 3.16 -12.88
CA LEU A 85 12.83 2.35 -11.90
C LEU A 85 14.25 2.02 -12.40
N LEU A 86 15.25 2.24 -11.55
CA LEU A 86 16.60 1.74 -11.76
C LEU A 86 16.74 0.40 -11.03
N VAL A 87 16.80 -0.70 -11.79
CA VAL A 87 16.93 -2.04 -11.20
C VAL A 87 18.20 -2.71 -11.72
N GLY A 88 19.15 -2.96 -10.81
CA GLY A 88 20.50 -3.34 -11.21
C GLY A 88 21.22 -2.14 -11.82
N HIS A 89 21.50 -2.22 -13.13
CA HIS A 89 22.15 -1.13 -13.88
C HIS A 89 21.29 -0.63 -15.04
N GLU A 90 20.03 -1.09 -15.13
CA GLU A 90 19.11 -0.80 -16.22
C GLU A 90 17.99 0.11 -15.72
N VAL A 91 17.58 1.06 -16.57
CA VAL A 91 16.42 1.92 -16.32
C VAL A 91 15.24 1.35 -17.08
N TYR A 92 14.16 1.10 -16.35
CA TYR A 92 12.89 0.66 -16.92
C TYR A 92 11.84 1.75 -16.72
N GLU A 93 11.05 1.99 -17.77
CA GLU A 93 9.91 2.88 -17.74
C GLU A 93 8.63 2.09 -18.08
N LEU A 94 7.60 2.22 -17.25
CA LEU A 94 6.29 1.64 -17.51
C LEU A 94 5.19 2.67 -17.37
N PRO A 95 4.09 2.51 -18.13
CA PRO A 95 2.83 3.16 -17.82
C PRO A 95 2.45 2.97 -16.35
N SER A 96 1.74 3.95 -15.79
CA SER A 96 1.25 3.85 -14.42
C SER A 96 0.39 2.59 -14.26
N VAL A 97 0.70 1.78 -13.24
CA VAL A 97 -0.22 0.75 -12.73
C VAL A 97 -1.15 1.34 -11.66
N HIS A 98 -0.97 2.60 -11.30
CA HIS A 98 -1.85 3.28 -10.36
C HIS A 98 -3.09 3.82 -11.09
N SER A 99 -4.24 3.77 -10.42
CA SER A 99 -5.47 4.39 -10.91
C SER A 99 -6.18 5.14 -9.79
N LEU A 100 -6.99 6.12 -10.15
CA LEU A 100 -7.78 6.89 -9.17
C LEU A 100 -8.70 5.97 -8.36
N SER A 101 -9.33 4.98 -9.01
CA SER A 101 -10.19 4.00 -8.31
C SER A 101 -9.42 3.24 -7.25
N LEU A 102 -8.23 2.74 -7.56
CA LEU A 102 -7.38 2.00 -6.63
C LEU A 102 -6.89 2.89 -5.47
N ALA A 103 -6.43 4.09 -5.80
CA ALA A 103 -6.01 5.08 -4.80
C ALA A 103 -7.15 5.35 -3.79
N VAL A 104 -8.34 5.68 -4.30
CA VAL A 104 -9.51 5.99 -3.47
C VAL A 104 -9.95 4.79 -2.64
N LEU A 105 -9.92 3.57 -3.20
CA LEU A 105 -10.25 2.36 -2.46
C LEU A 105 -9.29 2.12 -1.29
N HIS A 106 -7.99 2.33 -1.52
CA HIS A 106 -6.98 2.25 -0.47
C HIS A 106 -7.20 3.32 0.60
N GLU A 107 -7.40 4.58 0.20
CA GLU A 107 -7.72 5.68 1.12
C GLU A 107 -8.99 5.43 1.95
N GLN A 108 -10.03 4.88 1.35
CA GLN A 108 -11.24 4.45 2.07
C GLN A 108 -10.95 3.34 3.10
N GLY A 109 -9.95 2.51 2.84
CA GLY A 109 -9.51 1.48 3.78
C GLY A 109 -8.92 2.05 5.07
N HIS A 110 -8.25 3.20 5.02
CA HIS A 110 -7.79 3.92 6.22
C HIS A 110 -8.93 4.45 7.10
N LEU A 111 -10.13 4.62 6.52
CA LEU A 111 -11.32 5.06 7.24
C LEU A 111 -12.05 3.94 7.96
N ILE A 112 -11.65 2.68 7.76
CA ILE A 112 -12.32 1.55 8.37
C ILE A 112 -11.87 1.37 9.81
N GLU A 113 -12.83 1.43 10.72
CA GLU A 113 -12.65 1.05 12.11
C GLU A 113 -12.58 -0.48 12.19
N VAL A 114 -11.42 -0.99 12.61
CA VAL A 114 -11.15 -2.41 12.81
C VAL A 114 -10.80 -2.63 14.27
N GLY A 115 -11.30 -3.73 14.85
CA GLY A 115 -10.96 -4.12 16.22
C GLY A 115 -9.45 -4.35 16.36
N GLU A 116 -8.92 -3.99 17.53
CA GLU A 116 -7.49 -4.08 17.82
C GLU A 116 -6.97 -5.52 17.65
N GLU A 117 -7.77 -6.51 18.04
CA GLU A 117 -7.49 -7.94 17.89
C GLU A 117 -7.25 -8.39 16.45
N LEU A 118 -7.87 -7.72 15.47
CA LEU A 118 -7.69 -8.00 14.05
C LEU A 118 -6.49 -7.26 13.46
N ARG A 119 -5.99 -6.19 14.12
CA ARG A 119 -4.78 -5.45 13.71
C ARG A 119 -3.50 -6.02 14.30
N GLN A 120 -3.56 -6.58 15.51
CA GLN A 120 -2.42 -7.16 16.22
C GLN A 120 -1.56 -8.13 15.38
N PRO A 121 -2.14 -9.01 14.53
CA PRO A 121 -1.36 -9.89 13.66
C PRO A 121 -0.48 -9.16 12.65
N TYR A 122 -0.64 -7.84 12.47
CA TYR A 122 0.12 -7.02 11.52
C TYR A 122 1.13 -6.08 12.19
N ARG A 123 1.30 -6.16 13.51
CA ARG A 123 2.28 -5.35 14.25
C ARG A 123 3.55 -6.13 14.51
N PHE A 124 4.69 -5.53 14.14
CA PHE A 124 5.99 -6.18 14.28
C PHE A 124 7.04 -5.20 14.78
N ALA A 125 7.78 -5.59 15.82
CA ALA A 125 8.73 -4.72 16.52
C ALA A 125 9.82 -4.10 15.62
N TYR A 126 10.15 -4.72 14.49
CA TYR A 126 11.23 -4.29 13.58
C TYR A 126 10.74 -3.87 12.19
N TRP A 127 9.45 -3.56 12.08
CA TRP A 127 8.77 -3.13 10.86
C TRP A 127 8.16 -1.74 11.07
N PRO A 128 7.93 -0.92 10.02
CA PRO A 128 7.30 0.39 10.17
C PRO A 128 5.99 0.32 10.97
N GLU A 129 5.84 1.24 11.92
CA GLU A 129 4.71 1.27 12.86
C GLU A 129 3.36 1.47 12.17
N VAL A 130 3.32 2.08 10.98
CA VAL A 130 2.08 2.29 10.22
C VAL A 130 1.71 1.10 9.32
N TRP A 131 2.55 0.06 9.23
CA TRP A 131 2.33 -1.01 8.25
C TRP A 131 1.01 -1.76 8.45
N GLN A 132 0.52 -1.92 9.69
CA GLN A 132 -0.80 -2.54 9.89
C GLN A 132 -1.93 -1.73 9.26
N GLU A 133 -1.82 -0.40 9.24
CA GLU A 133 -2.82 0.47 8.63
C GLU A 133 -2.79 0.32 7.11
N GLU A 134 -1.59 0.26 6.53
CA GLU A 134 -1.38 -0.02 5.11
C GLU A 134 -1.91 -1.40 4.70
N VAL A 135 -1.67 -2.44 5.51
CA VAL A 135 -2.19 -3.79 5.27
C VAL A 135 -3.72 -3.79 5.28
N VAL A 136 -4.35 -3.13 6.26
CA VAL A 136 -5.80 -3.02 6.34
C VAL A 136 -6.34 -2.28 5.12
N ALA A 137 -5.72 -1.17 4.74
CA ALA A 137 -6.14 -0.37 3.61
C ALA A 137 -6.05 -1.13 2.28
N ASP A 138 -4.95 -1.84 2.05
CA ASP A 138 -4.74 -2.65 0.86
C ASP A 138 -5.65 -3.88 0.80
N LEU A 139 -5.89 -4.57 1.92
CA LEU A 139 -6.86 -5.65 1.98
C LEU A 139 -8.29 -5.17 1.75
N TYR A 140 -8.64 -3.98 2.25
CA TYR A 140 -9.94 -3.38 2.00
C TYR A 140 -10.12 -3.08 0.52
N ALA A 141 -9.13 -2.45 -0.12
CA ALA A 141 -9.15 -2.19 -1.55
C ALA A 141 -9.33 -3.49 -2.35
N LEU A 142 -8.55 -4.53 -2.04
CA LEU A 142 -8.64 -5.83 -2.71
C LEU A 142 -10.01 -6.49 -2.53
N TRP A 143 -10.57 -6.44 -1.31
CA TRP A 143 -11.89 -6.97 -1.01
C TRP A 143 -13.00 -6.24 -1.78
N GLN A 144 -12.92 -4.90 -1.87
CA GLN A 144 -13.88 -4.11 -2.64
C GLN A 144 -13.80 -4.41 -4.14
N LEU A 145 -12.60 -4.54 -4.71
CA LEU A 145 -12.41 -4.95 -6.10
C LEU A 145 -13.07 -6.31 -6.37
N ALA A 146 -12.88 -7.28 -5.46
CA ALA A 146 -13.51 -8.59 -5.59
C ALA A 146 -15.04 -8.49 -5.60
N ARG A 147 -15.63 -7.68 -4.71
CA ARG A 147 -17.09 -7.48 -4.64
C ARG A 147 -17.66 -6.76 -5.86
N ARG A 148 -16.86 -5.96 -6.55
CA ARG A 148 -17.23 -5.28 -7.80
C ARG A 148 -17.00 -6.13 -9.05
N GLY A 149 -16.40 -7.32 -8.92
CA GLY A 149 -16.03 -8.15 -10.06
C GLY A 149 -14.76 -7.68 -10.78
N GLU A 150 -13.96 -6.84 -10.13
CA GLU A 150 -12.78 -6.16 -10.69
C GLU A 150 -11.47 -6.70 -10.09
N LEU A 151 -11.46 -7.93 -9.55
CA LEU A 151 -10.33 -8.49 -8.82
C LEU A 151 -9.02 -8.55 -9.64
N ALA A 152 -9.10 -8.52 -10.97
CA ALA A 152 -7.92 -8.42 -11.83
C ALA A 152 -7.07 -7.17 -11.51
N LEU A 153 -7.70 -6.04 -11.16
CA LEU A 153 -7.01 -4.81 -10.74
C LEU A 153 -6.25 -4.97 -9.41
N GLY A 154 -6.45 -6.06 -8.68
CA GLY A 154 -5.64 -6.35 -7.49
C GLY A 154 -4.16 -6.60 -7.84
N TRP A 155 -3.86 -7.03 -9.07
CA TRP A 155 -2.48 -7.16 -9.54
C TRP A 155 -1.77 -5.81 -9.61
N ASP A 156 -2.47 -4.77 -10.05
CA ASP A 156 -1.94 -3.41 -10.09
C ASP A 156 -1.52 -2.91 -8.70
N LEU A 157 -2.27 -3.26 -7.65
CA LEU A 157 -1.90 -2.97 -6.27
C LEU A 157 -0.61 -3.68 -5.87
N VAL A 158 -0.49 -4.98 -6.19
CA VAL A 158 0.74 -5.75 -5.94
C VAL A 158 1.94 -5.19 -6.70
N HIS A 159 1.75 -4.75 -7.93
CA HIS A 159 2.78 -4.12 -8.75
C HIS A 159 3.20 -2.78 -8.15
N LEU A 160 2.25 -1.92 -7.78
CA LEU A 160 2.52 -0.63 -7.15
C LEU A 160 3.36 -0.77 -5.88
N ARG A 161 2.98 -1.68 -4.97
CA ARG A 161 3.74 -1.91 -3.71
C ARG A 161 5.15 -2.42 -3.98
N ASN A 162 5.32 -3.29 -4.97
CA ASN A 162 6.62 -3.80 -5.35
C ASN A 162 7.48 -2.75 -6.08
N PHE A 163 6.90 -1.90 -6.93
CA PHE A 163 7.62 -0.83 -7.61
C PHE A 163 8.08 0.24 -6.62
N ASN A 164 7.25 0.61 -5.63
CA ASN A 164 7.66 1.51 -4.56
C ASN A 164 8.78 0.93 -3.70
N LEU A 165 8.81 -0.39 -3.52
CA LEU A 165 9.91 -1.10 -2.86
C LEU A 165 11.21 -1.06 -3.68
N MET A 166 11.12 -1.16 -5.01
CA MET A 166 12.27 -1.17 -5.93
C MET A 166 12.88 0.21 -6.17
N GLY A 167 12.16 1.28 -5.84
CA GLY A 167 12.62 2.65 -6.04
C GLY A 167 13.86 3.02 -5.21
N ALA A 168 14.47 4.16 -5.54
CA ALA A 168 15.68 4.66 -4.89
C ALA A 168 15.53 4.88 -3.37
N ALA A 169 14.29 5.14 -2.91
CA ALA A 169 13.91 5.17 -1.50
C ALA A 169 12.85 4.09 -1.25
N PRO A 170 13.26 2.86 -0.89
CA PRO A 170 12.33 1.74 -0.71
C PRO A 170 11.27 2.01 0.35
N ASP A 171 10.01 1.92 -0.05
CA ASP A 171 8.86 2.16 0.83
C ASP A 171 8.42 0.87 1.54
N TRP A 172 9.10 0.58 2.65
CA TRP A 172 8.77 -0.57 3.50
C TRP A 172 7.46 -0.43 4.26
N ALA A 173 6.98 0.81 4.44
CA ALA A 173 5.73 1.07 5.15
C ALA A 173 4.53 0.64 4.31
N HIS A 174 4.59 0.76 2.98
CA HIS A 174 3.51 0.34 2.08
C HIS A 174 3.75 -1.04 1.45
N TRP A 175 4.86 -1.73 1.74
CA TRP A 175 5.12 -3.04 1.12
C TRP A 175 4.28 -4.16 1.77
N THR A 176 3.03 -4.28 1.32
CA THR A 176 2.01 -5.24 1.79
C THR A 176 1.90 -6.49 0.92
N THR A 177 2.74 -6.62 -0.10
CA THR A 177 2.74 -7.76 -1.05
C THR A 177 2.69 -9.15 -0.40
N PRO A 178 3.40 -9.44 0.72
CA PRO A 178 3.27 -10.72 1.42
C PRO A 178 1.85 -11.08 1.88
N VAL A 179 1.00 -10.07 2.11
CA VAL A 179 -0.40 -10.22 2.50
C VAL A 179 -1.30 -10.33 1.26
N LEU A 180 -1.07 -9.47 0.26
CA LEU A 180 -1.92 -9.35 -0.93
C LEU A 180 -1.78 -10.53 -1.89
N LEU A 181 -0.54 -10.92 -2.22
CA LEU A 181 -0.27 -11.87 -3.29
C LEU A 181 -0.98 -13.23 -3.09
N PRO A 182 -1.02 -13.83 -1.87
CA PRO A 182 -1.73 -15.08 -1.63
C PRO A 182 -3.20 -15.08 -2.09
N TRP A 183 -3.89 -13.94 -2.02
CA TRP A 183 -5.27 -13.83 -2.48
C TRP A 183 -5.41 -13.90 -4.00
N LEU A 184 -4.41 -13.39 -4.74
CA LEU A 184 -4.45 -13.33 -6.20
C LEU A 184 -3.95 -14.62 -6.87
N VAL A 185 -2.97 -15.29 -6.26
CA VAL A 185 -2.39 -16.51 -6.85
C VAL A 185 -3.22 -17.77 -6.57
N SER A 186 -4.01 -17.79 -5.49
CA SER A 186 -4.86 -18.94 -5.15
C SER A 186 -6.24 -18.83 -5.83
N PRO A 187 -6.61 -19.75 -6.73
CA PRO A 187 -7.94 -19.74 -7.35
C PRO A 187 -9.08 -19.82 -6.33
N GLU A 188 -8.93 -20.63 -5.29
CA GLU A 188 -9.91 -20.78 -4.21
C GLU A 188 -10.12 -19.46 -3.45
N ARG A 189 -9.03 -18.79 -3.08
CA ARG A 189 -9.09 -17.48 -2.40
C ARG A 189 -9.74 -16.42 -3.28
N ARG A 190 -9.41 -16.37 -4.58
CA ARG A 190 -10.05 -15.44 -5.52
C ARG A 190 -11.56 -15.64 -5.60
N GLN A 191 -12.02 -16.88 -5.66
CA GLN A 191 -13.45 -17.21 -5.77
C GLN A 191 -14.24 -16.88 -4.49
N THR A 192 -13.58 -16.93 -3.33
CA THR A 192 -14.24 -16.75 -2.03
C THR A 192 -14.17 -15.32 -1.53
N LEU A 193 -13.15 -14.53 -1.91
CA LEU A 193 -12.89 -13.18 -1.37
C LEU A 193 -14.13 -12.27 -1.38
N ALA A 194 -14.87 -12.21 -2.49
CA ALA A 194 -16.06 -11.36 -2.61
C ALA A 194 -17.22 -11.76 -1.67
N ARG A 195 -17.21 -12.99 -1.15
CA ARG A 195 -18.24 -13.56 -0.27
C ARG A 195 -17.90 -13.44 1.21
N LEU A 196 -16.65 -13.15 1.54
CA LEU A 196 -16.21 -12.98 2.92
C LEU A 196 -16.62 -11.61 3.47
N SER A 197 -16.87 -11.53 4.78
CA SER A 197 -16.85 -10.25 5.48
C SER A 197 -15.42 -9.70 5.52
N PHE A 198 -15.25 -8.40 5.67
CA PHE A 198 -13.92 -7.80 5.70
C PHE A 198 -13.11 -8.27 6.92
N GLU A 199 -13.74 -8.43 8.08
CA GLU A 199 -13.13 -9.00 9.28
C GLU A 199 -12.60 -10.41 9.03
N ARG A 200 -13.33 -11.20 8.22
CA ARG A 200 -12.89 -12.55 7.84
C ARG A 200 -11.72 -12.51 6.87
N VAL A 201 -11.67 -11.53 5.96
CA VAL A 201 -10.50 -11.29 5.10
C VAL A 201 -9.27 -11.01 5.96
N LEU A 202 -9.38 -10.11 6.94
CA LEU A 202 -8.30 -9.82 7.89
C LEU A 202 -7.88 -11.09 8.67
N ALA A 203 -8.82 -11.75 9.34
CA ALA A 203 -8.53 -12.93 10.17
C ALA A 203 -7.89 -14.11 9.40
N THR A 204 -8.08 -14.18 8.07
CA THR A 204 -7.52 -15.25 7.22
C THR A 204 -6.29 -14.82 6.42
N SER A 205 -5.96 -13.53 6.44
CA SER A 205 -4.75 -12.96 5.83
C SER A 205 -3.57 -13.09 6.79
N VAL A 206 -3.04 -14.31 6.89
CA VAL A 206 -1.93 -14.65 7.79
C VAL A 206 -0.59 -14.41 7.10
N VAL A 207 0.34 -13.74 7.79
CA VAL A 207 1.75 -13.62 7.41
C VAL A 207 2.63 -14.22 8.49
N VAL A 208 3.69 -14.92 8.07
CA VAL A 208 4.69 -15.44 8.99
C VAL A 208 5.64 -14.31 9.38
N ALA A 209 5.37 -13.72 10.54
CA ALA A 209 6.10 -12.59 11.14
C ALA A 209 7.62 -12.68 11.03
N ALA A 210 8.16 -13.87 11.32
CA ALA A 210 9.59 -14.14 11.36
C ALA A 210 10.28 -13.98 10.00
N ASP A 211 9.54 -14.00 8.89
CA ASP A 211 10.12 -13.85 7.55
C ASP A 211 10.39 -12.40 7.17
N LEU A 212 9.67 -11.43 7.75
CA LEU A 212 9.74 -10.03 7.35
C LEU A 212 11.15 -9.44 7.48
N PRO A 213 11.91 -9.65 8.58
CA PRO A 213 13.29 -9.18 8.66
C PRO A 213 14.21 -9.77 7.58
N HIS A 214 13.95 -11.02 7.16
CA HIS A 214 14.68 -11.66 6.06
C HIS A 214 14.33 -11.02 4.72
N PHE A 215 13.05 -10.74 4.45
CA PHE A 215 12.64 -10.02 3.25
C PHE A 215 13.23 -8.61 3.20
N ARG A 216 13.30 -7.91 4.33
CA ARG A 216 13.99 -6.61 4.42
C ARG A 216 15.46 -6.71 4.07
N THR A 217 16.13 -7.76 4.56
CA THR A 217 17.52 -8.05 4.23
C THR A 217 17.69 -8.31 2.74
N LEU A 218 16.82 -9.11 2.13
CA LEU A 218 16.86 -9.44 0.71
C LEU A 218 16.59 -8.21 -0.18
N GLY A 219 15.59 -7.39 0.14
CA GLY A 219 15.35 -6.15 -0.61
C GLY A 219 16.48 -5.14 -0.48
N ARG A 220 17.11 -5.01 0.70
CA ARG A 220 18.33 -4.19 0.86
C ARG A 220 19.50 -4.70 0.03
N ARG A 221 19.66 -6.02 -0.11
CA ARG A 221 20.69 -6.62 -0.98
C ARG A 221 20.41 -6.36 -2.46
N GLN A 222 19.15 -6.47 -2.86
CA GLN A 222 18.74 -6.44 -4.27
C GLN A 222 18.58 -5.03 -4.83
N PHE A 223 18.02 -4.11 -4.04
CA PHE A 223 17.63 -2.76 -4.48
C PHE A 223 18.32 -1.65 -3.68
N GLY A 224 18.97 -1.98 -2.56
CA GLY A 224 19.71 -1.01 -1.76
C GLY A 224 21.10 -0.70 -2.34
N PRO A 225 21.83 0.26 -1.73
CA PRO A 225 23.14 0.73 -2.21
C PRO A 225 24.29 -0.29 -2.13
N GLY A 226 24.00 -1.57 -1.85
CA GLY A 226 24.92 -2.68 -2.09
C GLY A 226 26.19 -2.72 -1.24
N ARG A 227 26.21 -2.15 -0.02
CA ARG A 227 27.42 -2.13 0.82
C ARG A 227 27.13 -2.66 2.23
N GLY A 228 27.71 -3.82 2.55
CA GLY A 228 27.74 -4.38 3.90
C GLY A 228 27.75 -5.91 3.93
N ALA A 229 28.28 -6.48 5.01
CA ALA A 229 28.00 -7.86 5.36
C ALA A 229 26.52 -7.96 5.77
N TYR A 230 25.77 -8.83 5.08
CA TYR A 230 24.36 -9.05 5.38
C TYR A 230 24.19 -10.41 6.07
N PRO A 231 23.30 -10.54 7.05
CA PRO A 231 23.08 -11.80 7.75
C PRO A 231 22.61 -12.91 6.79
N TYR A 232 22.95 -14.16 7.09
CA TYR A 232 22.48 -15.30 6.30
C TYR A 232 20.95 -15.31 6.19
N VAL A 233 20.45 -15.67 5.01
CA VAL A 233 19.02 -15.86 4.75
C VAL A 233 18.80 -17.29 4.23
N PRO A 234 17.92 -18.09 4.85
CA PRO A 234 17.62 -19.44 4.38
C PRO A 234 17.17 -19.49 2.90
N PRO A 235 17.64 -20.47 2.10
CA PRO A 235 17.26 -20.60 0.69
C PRO A 235 15.76 -20.59 0.43
N GLN A 236 14.94 -21.21 1.29
CA GLN A 236 13.49 -21.19 1.12
C GLN A 236 12.89 -19.76 1.19
N LEU A 237 13.50 -18.86 1.96
CA LEU A 237 13.06 -17.46 2.04
C LEU A 237 13.54 -16.65 0.84
N VAL A 238 14.68 -17.01 0.24
CA VAL A 238 15.12 -16.45 -1.04
C VAL A 238 14.12 -16.81 -2.15
N GLU A 239 13.68 -18.06 -2.22
CA GLU A 239 12.67 -18.45 -3.21
C GLU A 239 11.32 -17.78 -2.99
N ARG A 240 10.87 -17.66 -1.73
CA ARG A 240 9.63 -16.93 -1.42
C ARG A 240 9.72 -15.44 -1.74
N TRP A 241 10.88 -14.83 -1.51
CA TRP A 241 11.13 -13.46 -1.94
C TRP A 241 11.01 -13.32 -3.47
N TRP A 242 11.59 -14.24 -4.24
CA TRP A 242 11.39 -14.27 -5.68
C TRP A 242 9.92 -14.45 -6.07
N GLN A 243 9.17 -15.31 -5.39
CA GLN A 243 7.74 -15.49 -5.66
C GLN A 243 6.94 -14.19 -5.45
N LEU A 244 7.29 -13.42 -4.40
CA LEU A 244 6.66 -12.14 -4.10
C LEU A 244 6.89 -11.06 -5.17
N LEU A 245 8.06 -11.08 -5.80
CA LEU A 245 8.48 -10.06 -6.77
C LEU A 245 8.29 -10.46 -8.23
N THR A 246 8.30 -11.76 -8.55
CA THR A 246 8.30 -12.27 -9.93
C THR A 246 7.18 -11.69 -10.79
N PRO A 247 5.92 -11.56 -10.33
CA PRO A 247 4.87 -10.95 -11.14
C PRO A 247 5.23 -9.53 -11.61
N SER A 248 5.71 -8.69 -10.69
CA SER A 248 6.06 -7.30 -10.97
C SER A 248 7.35 -7.18 -11.78
N LEU A 249 8.36 -8.01 -11.49
CA LEU A 249 9.59 -8.03 -12.27
C LEU A 249 9.37 -8.58 -13.69
N SER A 250 8.44 -9.52 -13.88
CA SER A 250 8.06 -10.00 -15.22
C SER A 250 7.37 -8.90 -16.03
N LEU A 251 6.48 -8.14 -15.38
CA LEU A 251 5.85 -6.97 -15.99
C LEU A 251 6.89 -5.91 -16.36
N LEU A 252 7.83 -5.63 -15.45
CA LEU A 252 8.87 -4.61 -15.59
C LEU A 252 9.92 -4.94 -16.66
N MET A 253 10.42 -6.17 -16.65
CA MET A 253 11.64 -6.58 -17.38
C MET A 253 11.36 -7.45 -18.60
N GLY A 254 10.20 -8.10 -18.68
CA GLY A 254 9.91 -9.07 -19.73
C GLY A 254 10.99 -10.15 -19.84
N GLU A 255 11.66 -10.21 -20.99
CA GLU A 255 12.70 -11.19 -21.31
C GLU A 255 13.96 -11.06 -20.45
N ASP A 256 14.23 -9.87 -19.89
CA ASP A 256 15.42 -9.60 -19.07
C ASP A 256 15.33 -10.20 -17.65
N LEU A 257 14.16 -10.68 -17.24
CA LEU A 257 13.95 -11.23 -15.89
C LEU A 257 14.83 -12.44 -15.61
N ALA A 258 14.87 -13.42 -16.52
CA ALA A 258 15.61 -14.66 -16.32
C ALA A 258 17.13 -14.40 -16.08
N PRO A 259 17.83 -13.65 -16.95
CA PRO A 259 19.25 -13.34 -16.70
C PRO A 259 19.44 -12.45 -15.47
N TYR A 260 18.52 -11.51 -15.18
CA TYR A 260 18.57 -10.71 -13.95
C TYR A 260 18.48 -11.58 -12.69
N ARG A 261 17.50 -12.48 -12.62
CA ARG A 261 17.30 -13.39 -11.49
C ARG A 261 18.53 -14.26 -11.28
N GLN A 262 19.12 -14.81 -12.33
CA GLN A 262 20.31 -15.66 -12.22
C GLN A 262 21.49 -14.92 -11.57
N ARG A 263 21.72 -13.65 -11.95
CA ARG A 263 22.78 -12.81 -11.35
C ARG A 263 22.49 -12.50 -9.87
N GLN A 264 21.27 -12.05 -9.58
CA GLN A 264 20.88 -11.62 -8.23
C GLN A 264 20.77 -12.77 -7.24
N HIS A 265 20.28 -13.94 -7.68
CA HIS A 265 20.12 -15.12 -6.82
C HIS A 265 21.45 -15.53 -6.18
N ARG A 266 22.55 -15.53 -6.95
CA ARG A 266 23.91 -15.81 -6.44
C ARG A 266 24.33 -14.87 -5.31
N LEU A 267 23.98 -13.59 -5.42
CA LEU A 267 24.27 -12.58 -4.38
C LEU A 267 23.41 -12.77 -3.13
N MET A 268 22.19 -13.30 -3.28
CA MET A 268 21.27 -13.53 -2.17
C MET A 268 21.59 -14.78 -1.36
N VAL A 269 22.09 -15.85 -2.02
CA VAL A 269 22.43 -17.12 -1.36
C VAL A 269 23.88 -17.19 -0.87
N ALA A 270 24.71 -16.20 -1.22
CA ALA A 270 26.08 -16.12 -0.73
C ALA A 270 26.08 -16.13 0.80
N LYS A 271 26.78 -17.10 1.40
CA LYS A 271 26.98 -17.17 2.85
C LYS A 271 27.78 -15.94 3.27
N SER A 272 27.36 -15.25 4.34
CA SER A 272 28.25 -14.31 5.02
C SER A 272 29.53 -15.07 5.36
N ALA A 273 30.65 -14.64 4.81
CA ALA A 273 31.96 -15.06 5.29
C ALA A 273 32.12 -14.43 6.67
N ASN A 274 31.67 -15.15 7.70
CA ASN A 274 32.09 -14.91 9.07
C ASN A 274 33.36 -15.70 9.33
#